data_AF-A0A455UCG5-F1
#
_entry.id   AF-A0A455UCG5-F1
#
_cell.length_a   1.000
_cell.length_b   1.000
_cell.length_c   1.000
_cell.angle_alpha   90.00
_cell.angle_beta   90.00
_cell.angle_gamma   90.00
#
_symmetry.space_group_name_H-M   'P 1'
#
loop_
_entity.id
_entity.type
_entity.pdbx_description
1 polymer ?
#
loop_
_entity_poly.entity_id
_entity_poly.type
_entity_poly.pdbx_seq_one_letter_code
_entity_poly.pdbx_strand_id
1 'polypeptide(L)' 'MEGQALQIAEHSGIVSYDPVELIVTVRAGTRLSALQAALAENHQMLGFEPPVFGEQSTIGGAVATGLSGPRRPWAGGSA' A
#
# COMPACT_ATOMS: atom_id res chain seq x y z
N MET A 1 29.01 3.63 5.52
CA MET A 1 28.27 2.71 4.63
C MET A 1 27.34 3.60 3.82
N GLU A 2 27.68 3.90 2.57
CA GLU A 2 26.87 4.77 1.72
C GLU A 2 25.75 3.91 1.10
N GLY A 3 24.50 4.19 1.47
CA GLY A 3 23.34 3.53 0.88
C GLY A 3 23.04 4.13 -0.49
N GLN A 4 22.82 3.30 -1.49
CA GLN A 4 22.45 3.74 -2.83
C GLN A 4 20.92 3.84 -2.92
N ALA A 5 20.41 5.02 -3.33
CA ALA A 5 18.97 5.24 -3.45
C ALA A 5 18.38 4.37 -4.58
N LEU A 6 17.51 3.43 -4.24
CA LEU A 6 16.80 2.59 -5.20
C LEU A 6 15.42 3.19 -5.50
N GLN A 7 15.19 3.57 -6.76
CA GLN A 7 13.90 4.06 -7.22
C GLN A 7 12.97 2.88 -7.52
N ILE A 8 11.88 2.74 -6.76
CA ILE A 8 10.91 1.64 -6.93
C ILE A 8 9.67 2.03 -7.73
N ALA A 9 9.53 3.31 -8.11
CA ALA A 9 8.31 3.86 -8.69
C ALA A 9 7.91 3.18 -10.01
N GLU A 10 8.90 2.75 -10.81
CA GLU A 10 8.66 2.04 -12.08
C GLU A 10 8.20 0.60 -11.87
N HIS A 11 8.52 0.01 -10.71
CA HIS A 11 8.04 -1.32 -10.31
C HIS A 11 6.63 -1.20 -9.72
N SER A 12 5.65 -0.84 -10.56
CA SER A 12 4.27 -0.56 -10.20
C SER A 12 3.27 -1.50 -10.91
N GLY A 13 2.08 -1.69 -10.32
CA GLY A 13 0.99 -2.50 -10.86
C GLY A 13 0.45 -3.55 -9.87
N ILE A 14 -0.81 -3.94 -10.07
CA ILE A 14 -1.44 -5.07 -9.37
C ILE A 14 -0.99 -6.36 -10.06
N VAL A 15 -0.49 -7.31 -9.28
CA VAL A 15 -0.03 -8.63 -9.76
C VAL A 15 -1.20 -9.62 -9.75
N SER A 16 -1.97 -9.62 -8.66
CA SER A 16 -3.16 -10.44 -8.49
C SER A 16 -4.13 -9.75 -7.53
N TYR A 17 -5.42 -9.93 -7.73
CA TYR A 17 -6.46 -9.44 -6.84
C TYR A 17 -7.60 -10.46 -6.76
N ASP A 18 -7.80 -10.99 -5.55
CA ASP A 18 -8.92 -11.85 -5.21
C ASP A 18 -9.85 -11.09 -4.25
N PRO A 19 -10.98 -10.55 -4.76
CA PRO A 19 -11.89 -9.74 -3.95
C PRO A 19 -12.72 -10.58 -2.97
N VAL A 20 -12.85 -11.90 -3.18
CA VAL A 20 -13.61 -12.78 -2.27
C VAL A 20 -12.77 -13.10 -1.03
N GLU A 21 -11.50 -13.43 -1.25
CA GLU A 21 -10.54 -13.72 -0.17
C GLU A 21 -9.98 -12.44 0.47
N LEU A 22 -10.32 -11.25 -0.05
CA LEU A 22 -9.79 -9.95 0.39
C LEU A 22 -8.27 -9.84 0.28
N ILE A 23 -7.69 -10.50 -0.73
CA ILE A 23 -6.24 -10.55 -0.96
C ILE A 23 -5.90 -9.77 -2.21
N VAL A 24 -5.01 -8.79 -2.08
CA VAL A 24 -4.42 -8.07 -3.21
C VAL A 24 -2.90 -8.14 -3.14
N THR A 25 -2.29 -8.60 -4.24
CA THR A 25 -0.84 -8.60 -4.41
C THR A 25 -0.47 -7.47 -5.35
N VAL A 26 0.30 -6.50 -4.85
CA VAL A 26 0.73 -5.34 -5.62
C VAL A 26 2.25 -5.20 -5.61
N ARG A 27 2.77 -4.60 -6.65
CA ARG A 27 4.17 -4.20 -6.73
C ARG A 27 4.43 -3.00 -5.83
N ALA A 28 5.62 -2.92 -5.23
CA ALA A 28 5.96 -1.91 -4.22
C ALA A 28 5.85 -0.45 -4.72
N GLY A 29 6.09 -0.18 -6.00
CA GLY A 29 5.92 1.14 -6.62
C GLY A 29 4.47 1.51 -6.96
N THR A 30 3.50 0.63 -6.70
CA THR A 30 2.08 0.89 -7.00
C THR A 30 1.60 2.08 -6.19
N ARG A 31 1.01 3.06 -6.88
CA ARG A 31 0.44 4.24 -6.23
C ARG A 31 -0.73 3.85 -5.34
N LEU A 32 -0.79 4.44 -4.15
CA LEU A 32 -1.90 4.22 -3.22
C LEU A 32 -3.24 4.62 -3.83
N SER A 33 -3.29 5.72 -4.60
CA SER A 33 -4.51 6.17 -5.29
C SER A 33 -5.02 5.14 -6.30
N ALA A 34 -4.13 4.54 -7.09
CA ALA A 34 -4.49 3.51 -8.06
C ALA A 34 -4.99 2.24 -7.38
N LEU A 35 -4.35 1.82 -6.28
CA LEU A 35 -4.79 0.68 -5.48
C LEU A 35 -6.15 0.94 -4.82
N GLN A 36 -6.36 2.13 -4.24
CA GLN A 36 -7.64 2.51 -3.64
C GLN A 36 -8.77 2.55 -4.68
N ALA A 37 -8.49 3.05 -5.89
CA ALA A 37 -9.47 3.04 -6.97
C ALA A 37 -9.89 1.59 -7.33
N ALA A 38 -8.93 0.67 -7.49
CA ALA A 38 -9.22 -0.73 -7.80
C ALA A 38 -10.01 -1.46 -6.69
N LEU A 39 -9.73 -1.14 -5.42
CA LEU A 39 -10.51 -1.65 -4.29
C LEU A 39 -11.92 -1.04 -4.25
N ALA A 40 -12.04 0.25 -4.54
CA ALA A 40 -13.32 0.96 -4.54
C ALA A 40 -14.30 0.42 -5.60
N GLU A 41 -13.80 -0.11 -6.72
CA GLU A 41 -14.61 -0.82 -7.73
C GLU A 41 -15.35 -2.04 -7.14
N ASN A 42 -14.79 -2.66 -6.08
CA ASN A 42 -15.39 -3.79 -5.37
C ASN A 42 -16.00 -3.35 -4.03
N HIS A 43 -16.20 -2.04 -3.81
CA HIS A 43 -16.65 -1.46 -2.54
C HIS A 43 -15.76 -1.82 -1.34
N GLN A 44 -14.46 -2.04 -1.60
CA GLN A 44 -13.46 -2.39 -0.60
C GLN A 44 -12.55 -1.22 -0.27
N MET A 45 -11.88 -1.32 0.87
CA MET A 45 -10.91 -0.34 1.35
C MET A 45 -9.73 -1.06 2.00
N LEU A 46 -8.56 -0.42 1.99
CA LEU A 46 -7.40 -0.94 2.68
C LEU A 46 -7.70 -1.07 4.19
N GLY A 47 -7.29 -2.19 4.80
CA GLY A 47 -7.47 -2.42 6.23
C GLY A 47 -6.66 -1.49 7.14
N PHE A 48 -5.81 -0.64 6.56
CA PHE A 48 -5.04 0.40 7.24
C PHE A 48 -5.15 1.72 6.47
N GLU A 49 -4.98 2.83 7.17
CA GLU A 49 -4.94 4.18 6.58
C GLU A 49 -3.48 4.64 6.49
N PRO A 50 -2.79 4.42 5.36
CA PRO A 50 -1.44 4.92 5.20
C PRO A 50 -1.45 6.44 5.05
N PRO A 51 -0.50 7.17 5.67
CA PRO A 51 -0.36 8.59 5.44
C PRO A 51 -0.04 8.85 3.96
N VAL A 52 -0.93 9.56 3.28
CA VAL A 52 -0.74 9.94 1.88
C VAL A 52 0.09 11.21 1.83
N PHE A 53 1.39 11.08 1.60
CA PHE A 53 2.32 12.19 1.39
C PHE A 53 2.27 12.70 -0.07
N GLY A 54 1.06 12.96 -0.57
CA GLY A 54 0.80 13.42 -1.95
C GLY A 54 0.59 12.31 -2.99
N GLU A 55 0.35 12.71 -4.24
CA GLU A 55 -0.06 11.83 -5.36
C GLU A 55 0.97 10.76 -5.75
N GLN A 56 2.23 10.92 -5.32
CA GLN A 56 3.32 9.99 -5.60
C GLN A 56 3.49 8.91 -4.51
N SER A 57 2.62 8.88 -3.50
CA SER A 57 2.70 7.90 -2.42
C SER A 57 2.48 6.48 -2.95
N THR A 58 3.42 5.58 -2.63
CA THR A 58 3.39 4.17 -3.06
C THR A 58 3.09 3.24 -1.90
N ILE A 59 2.56 2.05 -2.21
CA ILE A 59 2.32 0.99 -1.22
C ILE A 59 3.62 0.56 -0.52
N GLY A 60 4.73 0.47 -1.25
CA GLY A 60 6.04 0.14 -0.70
C GLY A 60 6.55 1.22 0.25
N GLY A 61 6.32 2.51 -0.07
CA GLY A 61 6.60 3.61 0.85
C GLY A 61 5.73 3.57 2.11
N ALA A 62 4.44 3.25 1.98
CA ALA A 62 3.54 3.09 3.11
C ALA A 62 3.97 1.94 4.04
N VAL A 63 4.40 0.81 3.48
CA VAL A 63 4.92 -0.32 4.26
C VAL A 63 6.26 0.02 4.91
N ALA A 64 7.19 0.60 4.14
CA ALA A 64 8.54 0.93 4.62
C ALA A 64 8.56 2.02 5.70
N THR A 65 7.63 2.98 5.64
CA THR A 65 7.49 4.02 6.67
C THR A 65 6.90 3.48 7.96
N GLY A 66 6.32 2.26 7.96
CA GLY A 66 5.77 1.62 9.17
C GLY A 66 4.67 2.45 9.86
N LEU A 67 4.23 3.55 9.23
CA LEU A 67 3.19 4.44 9.70
C LEU A 67 1.85 3.78 9.40
N SER A 68 1.59 2.68 10.11
CA SER A 68 0.23 2.27 10.42
C SER A 68 -0.51 3.50 10.94
N GLY A 69 -1.49 3.99 10.18
CA GLY A 69 -2.28 5.15 10.56
C GLY A 69 -2.91 5.03 11.96
N PRO A 70 -3.60 6.08 12.42
CA PRO A 70 -4.10 6.21 13.80
C PRO A 70 -5.05 5.09 14.28
N ARG A 71 -5.45 4.14 13.42
CA ARG A 71 -6.22 2.93 13.78
C ARG A 71 -5.38 1.76 14.32
N ARG A 72 -4.07 1.93 14.57
CA ARG A 72 -3.18 0.87 15.11
C ARG A 72 -3.68 0.15 16.39
N PRO A 73 -4.57 0.70 17.25
CA PRO A 73 -5.13 -0.09 18.34
C PRO A 73 -6.10 -1.21 17.92
N TRP A 74 -6.61 -1.21 16.68
CA TRP A 74 -7.78 -2.03 16.32
C TRP A 74 -7.60 -3.00 15.13
N ALA A 75 -6.50 -2.91 14.38
CA ALA A 75 -6.16 -3.87 13.32
C ALA A 75 -4.78 -4.45 13.61
N GLY A 76 -4.76 -5.71 14.09
CA GLY A 76 -3.61 -6.37 14.68
C GLY A 76 -2.30 -6.23 13.90
N GLY A 77 -1.26 -5.78 14.61
CA GLY A 77 0.13 -5.88 14.14
C GLY A 77 0.76 -7.14 14.69
N SER A 78 1.31 -7.98 13.82
CA SER A 78 2.20 -9.06 14.24
C SER A 78 3.61 -8.50 14.40
N ALA A 79 4.19 -8.81 15.56
CA ALA A 79 5.57 -8.51 15.97
C ALA A 79 6.62 -9.20 15.10
#